data_AF-A0A1J4WJR9-F1
#
_entry.id   AF-A0A1J4WJR9-F1
#
_cell.length_a   1.000
_cell.length_b   1.000
_cell.length_c   1.000
_cell.angle_alpha   90.00
_cell.angle_beta   90.00
_cell.angle_gamma   90.00
#
_symmetry.space_group_name_H-M   'P 1'
#
loop_
_entity.id
_entity.type
_entity.pdbx_description
1 polymer ?
#
loop_
_entity_poly.entity_id
_entity_poly.type
_entity_poly.pdbx_seq_one_letter_code
_entity_poly.pdbx_strand_id
1 'polypeptide(L)'
;MLKKKSLYVVIIFALLLLTQPVKAINDYSQYFSQTNIDNGAYLSNLDDQFHVSFPAKTYNNSINVYISDSEVSELPTGMILSKVYSYYILSRSNPNNQFELAVRFDSDNIYAKNIWLFDFKKNQWHKLATKVDLPGKLAIATTDFNYGKIVLLEDQALSYTEPTDRYSAYSGDFQIRDLETLDLASVAIESYNTALYPQEYQRISNIYQYDIKASLPIEDNFELVFTYHLADWLMPTAFYWDKNLVAWQELETSADLSEDEIIVNTKMPFSRVALFMKPDVWAGEASWYRYKDCNCAASRDYPKGTELEITHLSSGQKVNVIVNDYGPELWTERIIDFDATVFEQFGSLRWGVTDVKIELIQ
;
A
#
# COMPACT_ATOMS: atom_id res chain seq x y z
N MET A 1 24.87 24.57 -68.39
CA MET A 1 25.91 25.23 -67.57
C MET A 1 25.26 26.43 -66.88
N LEU A 2 24.84 26.33 -65.61
CA LEU A 2 25.63 26.61 -64.38
C LEU A 2 26.08 28.09 -64.35
N LYS A 3 25.71 28.97 -63.42
CA LYS A 3 25.30 28.84 -62.00
C LYS A 3 24.47 30.06 -61.56
N LYS A 4 23.40 29.82 -60.78
CA LYS A 4 22.83 30.77 -59.83
C LYS A 4 23.86 31.02 -58.71
N LYS A 5 24.06 32.29 -58.30
CA LYS A 5 24.61 32.62 -56.99
C LYS A 5 23.56 33.45 -56.24
N SER A 6 22.95 32.81 -55.24
CA SER A 6 22.10 33.47 -54.26
C SER A 6 22.95 34.32 -53.32
N LEU A 7 22.53 35.56 -53.14
CA LEU A 7 23.07 36.53 -52.20
C LEU A 7 22.49 36.20 -50.81
N TYR A 8 23.32 35.76 -49.87
CA TYR A 8 22.92 35.58 -48.48
C TYR A 8 22.99 36.93 -47.76
N VAL A 9 21.82 37.42 -47.35
CA VAL A 9 21.69 38.52 -46.38
C VAL A 9 21.86 37.91 -44.99
N VAL A 10 22.93 38.29 -44.30
CA VAL A 10 23.13 37.97 -42.88
C VAL A 10 22.35 39.00 -42.07
N ILE A 11 21.20 38.59 -41.52
CA ILE A 11 20.46 39.38 -40.54
C ILE A 11 21.03 39.06 -39.16
N ILE A 12 21.76 40.00 -38.57
CA ILE A 12 22.19 39.96 -37.17
C ILE A 12 20.99 40.40 -36.33
N PHE A 13 20.28 39.45 -35.71
CA PHE A 13 19.31 39.73 -34.66
C PHE A 13 20.06 39.87 -33.33
N ALA A 14 20.35 41.11 -32.93
CA ALA A 14 20.76 41.43 -31.57
C ALA A 14 19.50 41.42 -30.69
N LEU A 15 19.17 40.26 -30.12
CA LEU A 15 18.14 40.15 -29.08
C LEU A 15 18.80 40.48 -27.73
N LEU A 16 18.50 41.66 -27.19
CA LEU A 16 18.69 41.96 -25.77
C LEU A 16 17.77 41.02 -24.98
N LEU A 17 18.30 39.89 -24.52
CA LEU A 17 17.71 39.11 -23.44
C LEU A 17 18.28 39.64 -22.13
N LEU A 18 17.40 40.19 -21.31
CA LEU A 18 17.63 40.42 -19.89
C LEU A 18 18.28 39.15 -19.30
N THR A 19 19.53 39.26 -18.88
CA THR A 19 20.26 38.18 -18.20
C THR A 19 19.63 37.98 -16.82
N GLN A 20 18.53 37.23 -16.77
CA GLN A 20 18.26 36.42 -15.59
C GLN A 20 19.54 35.60 -15.35
N PRO A 21 20.10 35.56 -14.14
CA PRO A 21 21.20 34.64 -13.88
C PRO A 21 20.68 33.25 -14.22
N VAL A 22 21.23 32.64 -15.27
CA VAL A 22 20.98 31.23 -15.55
C VAL A 22 21.49 30.53 -14.30
N LYS A 23 20.56 30.09 -13.46
CA LYS A 23 20.84 29.23 -12.31
C LYS A 23 21.75 28.14 -12.85
N ALA A 24 22.97 28.05 -12.34
CA ALA A 24 23.97 27.12 -12.87
C ALA A 24 23.36 25.72 -12.81
N ILE A 25 23.01 25.19 -13.98
CA ILE A 25 22.56 23.81 -14.08
C ILE A 25 23.82 23.00 -13.83
N ASN A 26 23.81 22.19 -12.77
CA ASN A 26 24.92 21.30 -12.44
C ASN A 26 24.96 20.15 -13.46
N ASP A 27 25.43 20.43 -14.66
CA ASP A 27 25.59 19.44 -15.72
C ASP A 27 26.85 18.63 -15.45
N TYR A 28 26.69 17.32 -15.35
CA TYR A 28 27.80 16.39 -15.19
C TYR A 28 27.79 15.38 -16.32
N SER A 29 28.98 15.05 -16.83
CA SER A 29 29.11 14.08 -17.92
C SER A 29 30.39 13.28 -17.82
N GLN A 30 30.30 12.02 -18.26
CA GLN A 30 31.45 11.13 -18.29
C GLN A 30 31.40 10.22 -19.52
N TYR A 31 32.58 10.04 -20.12
CA TYR A 31 32.83 9.01 -21.13
C TYR A 31 33.25 7.71 -20.45
N PHE A 32 32.58 6.62 -20.80
CA PHE A 32 32.95 5.27 -20.39
C PHE A 32 33.45 4.50 -21.60
N SER A 33 34.70 4.05 -21.56
CA SER A 33 35.28 3.19 -22.59
C SER A 33 34.59 1.81 -22.59
N GLN A 34 34.80 1.01 -23.65
CA GLN A 34 34.28 -0.36 -23.68
C GLN A 34 34.75 -1.19 -22.48
N THR A 35 36.03 -1.06 -22.12
CA THR A 35 36.60 -1.76 -20.97
C THR A 35 35.96 -1.35 -19.64
N ASN A 36 35.52 -0.09 -19.50
CA ASN A 36 34.75 0.31 -18.32
C ASN A 36 33.41 -0.42 -18.30
N ILE A 37 32.66 -0.37 -19.41
CA ILE A 37 31.34 -0.99 -19.49
C ILE A 37 31.39 -2.51 -19.32
N ASP A 38 32.41 -3.19 -19.85
CA ASP A 38 32.59 -4.64 -19.71
C ASP A 38 32.77 -5.07 -18.25
N ASN A 39 33.29 -4.18 -17.39
CA ASN A 39 33.49 -4.39 -15.96
C ASN A 39 32.38 -3.77 -15.09
N GLY A 40 31.46 -3.03 -15.70
CA GLY A 40 30.49 -2.19 -15.03
C GLY A 40 30.99 -0.74 -14.84
N ALA A 41 30.05 0.19 -14.88
CA ALA A 41 30.33 1.62 -14.77
C ALA A 41 29.34 2.31 -13.85
N TYR A 42 29.74 3.45 -13.30
CA TYR A 42 28.96 4.22 -12.34
C TYR A 42 29.22 5.71 -12.51
N LEU A 43 28.17 6.51 -12.40
CA LEU A 43 28.21 7.98 -12.41
C LEU A 43 27.33 8.53 -11.30
N SER A 44 27.80 9.51 -10.53
CA SER A 44 26.98 10.31 -9.61
C SER A 44 27.07 11.80 -9.90
N ASN A 45 26.03 12.56 -9.54
CA ASN A 45 26.05 14.01 -9.62
C ASN A 45 26.89 14.61 -8.47
N LEU A 46 27.11 15.93 -8.49
CA LEU A 46 28.07 16.61 -7.60
C LEU A 46 27.73 16.50 -6.10
N ASP A 47 26.45 16.41 -5.75
CA ASP A 47 25.98 16.27 -4.36
C ASP A 47 25.74 14.80 -3.94
N ASP A 48 26.14 13.85 -4.80
CA ASP A 48 25.98 12.40 -4.61
C ASP A 48 24.53 11.96 -4.36
N GLN A 49 23.54 12.73 -4.80
CA GLN A 49 22.12 12.44 -4.58
C GLN A 49 21.50 11.60 -5.70
N PHE A 50 22.06 11.65 -6.90
CA PHE A 50 21.56 10.90 -8.07
C PHE A 50 22.68 10.12 -8.76
N HIS A 51 22.46 8.82 -8.92
CA HIS A 51 23.40 7.88 -9.48
C HIS A 51 22.83 7.17 -10.69
N VAL A 52 23.71 6.85 -11.64
CA VAL A 52 23.43 5.99 -12.79
C VAL A 52 24.49 4.88 -12.81
N SER A 53 24.04 3.63 -12.70
CA SER A 53 24.91 2.46 -12.66
C SER A 53 24.63 1.54 -13.84
N PHE A 54 25.70 1.05 -14.45
CA PHE A 54 25.67 0.13 -15.57
C PHE A 54 26.30 -1.19 -15.13
N PRO A 55 25.53 -2.27 -15.02
CA PRO A 55 26.08 -3.61 -14.85
C PRO A 55 27.13 -3.98 -15.91
N ALA A 56 27.93 -4.99 -15.61
CA ALA A 56 28.95 -5.47 -16.53
C ALA A 56 28.33 -5.89 -17.87
N LYS A 57 28.92 -5.41 -18.97
CA LYS A 57 28.49 -5.68 -20.35
C LYS A 57 27.08 -5.16 -20.68
N THR A 58 26.58 -4.16 -19.94
CA THR A 58 25.31 -3.50 -20.28
C THR A 58 25.35 -2.92 -21.69
N TYR A 59 26.46 -2.35 -22.18
CA TYR A 59 26.58 -1.95 -23.58
C TYR A 59 27.74 -2.63 -24.29
N ASN A 60 27.55 -2.94 -25.57
CA ASN A 60 28.58 -3.51 -26.44
C ASN A 60 29.51 -2.44 -27.05
N ASN A 61 29.28 -1.17 -26.71
CA ASN A 61 30.07 -0.03 -27.19
C ASN A 61 30.30 0.95 -26.02
N SER A 62 31.35 1.78 -26.15
CA SER A 62 31.56 2.92 -25.26
C SER A 62 30.36 3.87 -25.27
N ILE A 63 30.11 4.51 -24.13
CA ILE A 63 28.98 5.45 -23.96
C ILE A 63 29.44 6.79 -23.41
N ASN A 64 28.67 7.84 -23.68
CA ASN A 64 28.74 9.09 -22.91
C ASN A 64 27.46 9.23 -22.09
N VAL A 65 27.61 9.52 -20.81
CA VAL A 65 26.49 9.66 -19.88
C VAL A 65 26.47 11.10 -19.40
N TYR A 66 25.29 11.70 -19.39
CA TYR A 66 25.03 13.04 -18.91
C TYR A 66 23.96 12.96 -17.84
N ILE A 67 24.16 13.67 -16.74
CA ILE A 67 23.18 13.86 -15.67
C ILE A 67 23.15 15.33 -15.27
N SER A 68 21.97 15.83 -14.91
CA SER A 68 21.81 17.23 -14.49
C SER A 68 20.63 17.40 -13.55
N ASP A 69 20.66 18.48 -12.77
CA ASP A 69 19.44 19.00 -12.13
C ASP A 69 18.48 19.51 -13.23
N SER A 70 17.17 19.42 -12.98
CA SER A 70 16.15 19.81 -13.95
C SER A 70 14.93 20.39 -13.25
N GLU A 71 14.08 21.05 -14.05
CA GLU A 71 12.76 21.51 -13.64
C GLU A 71 11.69 20.94 -14.59
N VAL A 72 10.46 20.84 -14.09
CA VAL A 72 9.25 20.45 -14.84
C VAL A 72 8.08 21.32 -14.39
N SER A 73 7.10 21.49 -15.25
CA SER A 73 5.89 22.25 -14.92
C SER A 73 4.92 21.48 -14.02
N GLU A 74 4.92 20.15 -14.10
CA GLU A 74 3.99 19.28 -13.38
C GLU A 74 4.72 18.06 -12.84
N LEU A 75 4.44 17.75 -11.58
CA LEU A 75 4.96 16.58 -10.88
C LEU A 75 3.82 15.59 -10.59
N PRO A 76 4.12 14.29 -10.46
CA PRO A 76 3.13 13.34 -9.96
C PRO A 76 2.69 13.73 -8.55
N THR A 77 1.48 13.34 -8.17
CA THR A 77 0.95 13.49 -6.81
C THR A 77 1.75 12.62 -5.84
N GLY A 78 2.18 13.20 -4.73
CA GLY A 78 2.95 12.52 -3.67
C GLY A 78 3.83 13.52 -2.93
N MET A 79 4.42 13.10 -1.81
CA MET A 79 5.42 13.93 -1.12
C MET A 79 6.75 13.81 -1.84
N ILE A 80 7.30 14.94 -2.32
CA ILE A 80 8.53 14.96 -3.09
C ILE A 80 9.73 14.81 -2.15
N LEU A 81 10.58 13.81 -2.41
CA LEU A 81 11.77 13.52 -1.60
C LEU A 81 13.09 13.94 -2.26
N SER A 82 13.09 14.26 -3.56
CA SER A 82 14.30 14.66 -4.30
C SER A 82 14.05 15.85 -5.22
N LYS A 83 15.15 16.43 -5.73
CA LYS A 83 15.10 17.26 -6.95
C LYS A 83 14.61 16.43 -8.14
N VAL A 84 14.25 17.10 -9.22
CA VAL A 84 14.07 16.45 -10.51
C VAL A 84 15.44 16.35 -11.19
N TYR A 85 15.84 15.15 -11.55
CA TYR A 85 17.07 14.91 -12.29
C TYR A 85 16.76 14.59 -13.74
N SER A 86 17.60 15.05 -14.66
CA SER A 86 17.63 14.58 -16.05
C SER A 86 18.83 13.67 -16.24
N TYR A 87 18.68 12.68 -17.11
CA TYR A 87 19.81 11.91 -17.62
C TYR A 87 19.68 11.63 -19.11
N TYR A 88 20.82 11.41 -19.75
CA TYR A 88 20.93 11.11 -21.17
C TYR A 88 22.16 10.23 -21.44
N ILE A 89 21.96 9.13 -22.16
CA ILE A 89 23.00 8.16 -22.50
C ILE A 89 23.17 8.11 -24.01
N LEU A 90 24.33 8.54 -24.49
CA LEU A 90 24.74 8.43 -25.89
C LEU A 90 25.48 7.12 -26.11
N SER A 91 24.89 6.24 -26.92
CA SER A 91 25.51 5.00 -27.39
C SER A 91 25.37 4.85 -28.91
N ARG A 92 26.33 4.17 -29.54
CA ARG A 92 26.28 3.84 -30.99
C ARG A 92 25.32 2.69 -31.31
N SER A 93 24.88 1.95 -30.30
CA SER A 93 23.91 0.84 -30.41
C SER A 93 22.65 1.17 -29.60
N ASN A 94 21.47 0.81 -30.12
CA ASN A 94 20.14 1.16 -29.56
C ASN A 94 19.38 -0.14 -29.18
N PRO A 95 18.27 -0.07 -28.42
CA PRO A 95 18.20 0.09 -26.97
C PRO A 95 17.41 -1.09 -26.37
N ASN A 96 17.94 -1.79 -25.36
CA ASN A 96 17.14 -2.62 -24.44
C ASN A 96 18.02 -3.07 -23.25
N ASN A 97 19.10 -2.33 -23.02
CA ASN A 97 20.06 -2.69 -22.02
C ASN A 97 19.61 -2.03 -20.72
N GLN A 98 19.19 -2.86 -19.79
CA GLN A 98 18.76 -2.41 -18.49
C GLN A 98 19.94 -1.89 -17.69
N PHE A 99 19.75 -0.74 -17.06
CA PHE A 99 20.69 -0.11 -16.15
C PHE A 99 19.92 0.46 -14.96
N GLU A 100 20.64 0.86 -13.92
CA GLU A 100 20.05 1.29 -12.65
C GLU A 100 20.13 2.80 -12.49
N LEU A 101 19.04 3.37 -11.99
CA LEU A 101 18.94 4.72 -11.49
C LEU A 101 18.81 4.63 -9.97
N ALA A 102 19.62 5.38 -9.23
CA ALA A 102 19.50 5.43 -7.79
C ALA A 102 19.40 6.88 -7.29
N VAL A 103 18.50 7.13 -6.34
CA VAL A 103 18.26 8.44 -5.75
C VAL A 103 18.32 8.33 -4.24
N ARG A 104 19.18 9.14 -3.61
CA ARG A 104 19.24 9.24 -2.16
C ARG A 104 18.04 10.00 -1.61
N PHE A 105 17.65 9.68 -0.38
CA PHE A 105 16.62 10.40 0.36
C PHE A 105 17.04 10.62 1.81
N ASP A 106 16.42 11.57 2.50
CA ASP A 106 16.75 11.84 3.90
C ASP A 106 15.70 11.30 4.89
N SER A 107 14.50 10.93 4.44
CA SER A 107 13.42 10.48 5.32
C SER A 107 13.73 9.13 5.99
N ASP A 108 13.51 9.07 7.31
CA ASP A 108 13.71 7.86 8.12
C ASP A 108 12.44 7.01 8.26
N ASN A 109 11.31 7.47 7.71
CA ASN A 109 10.06 6.73 7.77
C ASN A 109 10.10 5.48 6.86
N ILE A 110 9.15 4.57 7.06
CA ILE A 110 9.05 3.31 6.29
C ILE A 110 8.16 3.42 5.05
N TYR A 111 7.64 4.62 4.72
CA TYR A 111 6.76 4.79 3.56
C TYR A 111 7.44 4.41 2.26
N ALA A 112 6.69 4.14 1.21
CA ALA A 112 7.25 3.68 -0.04
C ALA A 112 7.95 4.81 -0.77
N LYS A 113 9.21 4.59 -1.17
CA LYS A 113 10.00 5.51 -1.97
C LYS A 113 9.95 5.00 -3.41
N ASN A 114 9.40 5.79 -4.31
CA ASN A 114 9.19 5.37 -5.68
C ASN A 114 9.85 6.36 -6.64
N ILE A 115 10.71 5.85 -7.52
CA ILE A 115 11.28 6.63 -8.61
C ILE A 115 10.22 6.70 -9.71
N TRP A 116 9.84 7.92 -10.07
CA TRP A 116 8.98 8.20 -11.21
C TRP A 116 9.82 8.65 -12.38
N LEU A 117 9.52 8.16 -13.57
CA LEU A 117 10.16 8.53 -14.82
C LEU A 117 9.16 9.24 -15.74
N PHE A 118 9.59 10.37 -16.29
CA PHE A 118 8.81 11.12 -17.27
C PHE A 118 9.02 10.56 -18.67
N ASP A 119 7.98 9.94 -19.22
CA ASP A 119 7.97 9.47 -20.60
C ASP A 119 7.67 10.66 -21.54
N PHE A 120 8.72 11.18 -22.17
CA PHE A 120 8.61 12.28 -23.13
C PHE A 120 7.75 11.97 -24.35
N LYS A 121 7.59 10.68 -24.73
CA LYS A 121 6.74 10.30 -25.87
C LYS A 121 5.26 10.40 -25.51
N LYS A 122 4.92 10.02 -24.27
CA LYS A 122 3.54 10.06 -23.75
C LYS A 122 3.20 11.36 -23.04
N ASN A 123 4.20 12.19 -22.75
CA ASN A 123 4.09 13.39 -21.92
C ASN A 123 3.46 13.08 -20.55
N GLN A 124 3.88 11.98 -19.94
CA GLN A 124 3.31 11.48 -18.69
C GLN A 124 4.38 10.88 -17.79
N TRP A 125 4.17 11.02 -16.48
CA TRP A 125 4.93 10.32 -15.47
C TRP A 125 4.44 8.88 -15.32
N HIS A 126 5.35 7.94 -15.16
CA HIS A 126 5.02 6.59 -14.73
C HIS A 126 6.00 6.12 -13.64
N LYS A 127 5.46 5.32 -12.74
CA LYS A 127 6.20 4.73 -11.63
C LYS A 127 7.12 3.62 -12.15
N LEU A 128 8.40 3.65 -11.77
CA LEU A 128 9.31 2.54 -11.99
C LEU A 128 9.23 1.55 -10.82
N ALA A 129 9.46 0.27 -11.11
CA ALA A 129 9.68 -0.73 -10.06
C ALA A 129 10.93 -0.31 -9.25
N THR A 130 10.70 0.10 -8.00
CA THR A 130 11.72 0.73 -7.15
C THR A 130 12.00 -0.16 -5.95
N LYS A 131 13.26 -0.54 -5.75
CA LYS A 131 13.77 -1.18 -4.54
C LYS A 131 14.30 -0.09 -3.60
N VAL A 132 14.06 -0.22 -2.30
CA VAL A 132 14.51 0.75 -1.29
C VAL A 132 15.51 0.08 -0.36
N ASP A 133 16.70 0.68 -0.23
CA ASP A 133 17.69 0.41 0.81
C ASP A 133 17.53 1.49 1.89
N LEU A 134 16.80 1.18 2.96
CA LEU A 134 16.54 2.11 4.06
C LEU A 134 17.83 2.45 4.85
N PRO A 135 18.68 1.50 5.26
CA PRO A 135 19.94 1.81 5.93
C PRO A 135 20.88 2.68 5.08
N GLY A 136 20.97 2.41 3.78
CA GLY A 136 21.77 3.19 2.82
C GLY A 136 21.11 4.47 2.35
N LYS A 137 19.84 4.68 2.73
CA LYS A 137 18.97 5.78 2.31
C LYS A 137 18.94 5.98 0.79
N LEU A 138 18.70 4.90 0.06
CA LEU A 138 18.80 4.84 -1.39
C LEU A 138 17.58 4.15 -2.02
N ALA A 139 16.92 4.81 -2.97
CA ALA A 139 15.90 4.21 -3.81
C ALA A 139 16.53 3.85 -5.16
N ILE A 140 16.32 2.64 -5.66
CA ILE A 140 16.97 2.09 -6.85
C ILE A 140 15.89 1.57 -7.80
N ALA A 141 15.95 1.96 -9.07
CA ALA A 141 15.04 1.48 -10.10
C ALA A 141 15.81 1.07 -11.36
N THR A 142 15.35 0.02 -12.02
CA THR A 142 15.92 -0.44 -13.30
C THR A 142 15.13 0.15 -14.47
N THR A 143 15.83 0.58 -15.52
CA THR A 143 15.21 1.12 -16.73
C THR A 143 16.05 0.80 -17.97
N ASP A 144 15.40 0.81 -19.14
CA ASP A 144 16.01 0.71 -20.47
C ASP A 144 15.87 2.01 -21.29
N PHE A 145 15.28 3.05 -20.69
CA PHE A 145 15.12 4.36 -21.31
C PHE A 145 16.48 5.05 -21.31
N ASN A 146 17.11 5.27 -22.46
CA ASN A 146 18.42 5.96 -22.51
C ASN A 146 18.35 7.46 -22.15
N TYR A 147 17.15 8.00 -21.92
CA TYR A 147 16.96 9.39 -21.52
C TYR A 147 15.66 9.56 -20.75
N GLY A 148 15.67 10.44 -19.76
CA GLY A 148 14.50 10.64 -18.92
C GLY A 148 14.69 11.80 -17.95
N LYS A 149 13.56 12.27 -17.41
CA LYS A 149 13.53 13.01 -16.15
C LYS A 149 13.02 12.08 -15.07
N ILE A 150 13.61 12.15 -13.88
CA ILE A 150 13.16 11.39 -12.74
C ILE A 150 12.94 12.25 -11.50
N VAL A 151 12.08 11.78 -10.62
CA VAL A 151 11.87 12.33 -9.29
C VAL A 151 11.58 11.19 -8.32
N LEU A 152 12.09 11.31 -7.09
CA LEU A 152 11.76 10.40 -6.01
C LEU A 152 10.57 10.96 -5.23
N LEU A 153 9.50 10.16 -5.13
CA LEU A 153 8.33 10.49 -4.34
C LEU A 153 8.14 9.48 -3.21
N GLU A 154 7.66 9.98 -2.08
CA GLU A 154 7.09 9.19 -1.00
C GLU A 154 5.61 8.98 -1.26
N ASP A 155 5.18 7.73 -1.16
CA ASP A 155 3.78 7.34 -1.18
C ASP A 155 3.39 6.90 0.24
N GLN A 156 2.62 7.74 0.94
CA GLN A 156 2.18 7.45 2.31
C GLN A 156 1.12 6.35 2.39
N ALA A 157 0.59 5.87 1.24
CA ALA A 157 -0.33 4.74 1.20
C ALA A 157 0.38 3.37 1.12
N LEU A 158 1.70 3.35 0.94
CA LEU A 158 2.51 2.14 0.78
C LEU A 158 3.70 2.22 1.75
N SER A 159 4.15 1.10 2.32
CA SER A 159 5.35 1.04 3.18
C SER A 159 6.26 -0.12 2.74
N TYR A 160 7.57 0.09 2.67
CA TYR A 160 8.55 -0.98 2.45
C TYR A 160 9.23 -1.29 3.78
N THR A 161 9.33 -2.57 4.14
CA THR A 161 10.15 -3.04 5.26
C THR A 161 11.28 -3.94 4.75
N GLU A 162 12.49 -3.69 5.25
CA GLU A 162 13.62 -4.62 5.16
C GLU A 162 13.34 -5.85 6.05
N PRO A 163 13.90 -7.03 5.73
CA PRO A 163 13.57 -8.34 6.29
C PRO A 163 14.18 -8.58 7.70
N THR A 164 13.98 -7.64 8.62
CA THR A 164 14.25 -7.86 10.05
C THR A 164 13.04 -8.47 10.77
N ASP A 165 11.83 -8.22 10.27
CA ASP A 165 10.64 -9.05 10.53
C ASP A 165 10.38 -9.84 9.25
N ARG A 166 10.98 -11.03 9.10
CA ARG A 166 10.99 -11.81 7.84
C ARG A 166 9.61 -12.30 7.38
N TYR A 167 8.55 -11.92 8.08
CA TYR A 167 7.34 -12.71 8.17
C TYR A 167 6.06 -11.90 8.03
N SER A 168 6.18 -10.61 7.73
CA SER A 168 5.05 -9.75 7.49
C SER A 168 5.27 -8.71 6.39
N ALA A 169 4.20 -8.38 5.67
CA ALA A 169 4.18 -7.37 4.60
C ALA A 169 3.04 -6.37 4.84
N TYR A 170 3.25 -5.08 4.56
CA TYR A 170 2.34 -4.01 5.00
C TYR A 170 2.02 -3.00 3.90
N SER A 171 0.82 -2.44 3.93
CA SER A 171 0.39 -1.30 3.11
C SER A 171 -0.68 -0.51 3.87
N GLY A 172 -0.28 0.60 4.50
CA GLY A 172 -1.20 1.38 5.35
C GLY A 172 -1.76 0.50 6.48
N ASP A 173 -3.08 0.43 6.59
CA ASP A 173 -3.78 -0.34 7.64
C ASP A 173 -3.93 -1.84 7.32
N PHE A 174 -3.25 -2.34 6.29
CA PHE A 174 -3.32 -3.74 5.88
C PHE A 174 -1.97 -4.42 6.00
N GLN A 175 -1.98 -5.63 6.55
CA GLN A 175 -0.81 -6.43 6.83
C GLN A 175 -1.05 -7.87 6.39
N ILE A 176 0.02 -8.57 6.05
CA ILE A 176 0.04 -10.02 5.89
C ILE A 176 1.03 -10.52 6.94
N ARG A 177 0.66 -11.49 7.78
CA ARG A 177 1.51 -12.08 8.84
C ARG A 177 1.69 -13.58 8.64
N ASP A 178 2.54 -14.17 9.48
CA ASP A 178 2.83 -15.61 9.52
C ASP A 178 3.37 -16.18 8.19
N LEU A 179 4.14 -15.35 7.47
CA LEU A 179 4.80 -15.76 6.25
C LEU A 179 6.01 -16.70 6.50
N GLU A 180 6.36 -17.00 7.76
CA GLU A 180 7.55 -17.82 8.12
C GLU A 180 7.51 -19.23 7.54
N THR A 181 6.31 -19.76 7.37
CA THR A 181 6.06 -21.09 6.83
C THR A 181 6.17 -21.13 5.31
N LEU A 182 6.23 -19.97 4.65
CA LEU A 182 6.17 -19.86 3.20
C LEU A 182 7.57 -19.70 2.59
N ASP A 183 7.88 -20.52 1.58
CA ASP A 183 9.08 -20.37 0.76
C ASP A 183 8.86 -19.23 -0.26
N LEU A 184 9.08 -17.99 0.19
CA LEU A 184 8.71 -16.78 -0.54
C LEU A 184 9.77 -16.31 -1.55
N ALA A 185 9.31 -16.00 -2.75
CA ALA A 185 10.08 -15.29 -3.78
C ALA A 185 9.83 -13.76 -3.74
N SER A 186 8.57 -13.33 -3.52
CA SER A 186 8.23 -11.91 -3.35
C SER A 186 6.79 -11.71 -2.86
N VAL A 187 6.51 -10.62 -2.16
CA VAL A 187 5.16 -10.15 -1.84
C VAL A 187 4.97 -8.74 -2.42
N ALA A 188 3.86 -8.52 -3.12
CA ALA A 188 3.45 -7.20 -3.57
C ALA A 188 2.06 -6.87 -3.00
N ILE A 189 1.89 -5.65 -2.49
CA ILE A 189 0.61 -5.13 -2.02
C ILE A 189 0.37 -3.78 -2.68
N GLU A 190 -0.80 -3.61 -3.30
CA GLU A 190 -1.20 -2.37 -3.98
C GLU A 190 -2.62 -1.96 -3.59
N SER A 191 -2.88 -0.66 -3.47
CA SER A 191 -4.23 -0.14 -3.28
C SER A 191 -4.94 0.03 -4.63
N TYR A 192 -6.23 -0.32 -4.69
CA TYR A 192 -7.04 -0.30 -5.90
C TYR A 192 -8.36 0.46 -5.69
N ASN A 193 -8.94 1.01 -6.77
CA ASN A 193 -10.26 1.61 -6.76
C ASN A 193 -11.19 0.87 -7.74
N THR A 194 -12.24 0.22 -7.22
CA THR A 194 -13.37 -0.31 -8.01
C THR A 194 -14.67 0.31 -7.50
N ALA A 195 -15.70 0.36 -8.35
CA ALA A 195 -17.01 0.95 -8.01
C ALA A 195 -18.10 -0.07 -7.64
N LEU A 196 -17.81 -1.38 -7.64
CA LEU A 196 -18.78 -2.42 -7.27
C LEU A 196 -18.52 -2.85 -5.82
N TYR A 197 -19.56 -2.85 -4.98
CA TYR A 197 -19.50 -3.21 -3.56
C TYR A 197 -20.64 -4.18 -3.23
N PRO A 198 -20.50 -5.03 -2.18
CA PRO A 198 -21.61 -5.86 -1.73
C PRO A 198 -22.82 -5.01 -1.37
N GLN A 199 -24.01 -5.44 -1.78
CA GLN A 199 -25.26 -4.77 -1.43
C GLN A 199 -25.45 -4.79 0.09
N GLU A 200 -25.94 -3.70 0.69
CA GLU A 200 -26.11 -3.50 2.16
C GLU A 200 -24.82 -3.21 2.95
N TYR A 201 -23.65 -3.28 2.31
CA TYR A 201 -22.37 -3.02 2.97
C TYR A 201 -21.77 -1.69 2.54
N GLN A 202 -21.14 -0.99 3.48
CA GLN A 202 -20.32 0.19 3.23
C GLN A 202 -18.84 -0.21 3.25
N ARG A 203 -18.08 0.16 2.23
CA ARG A 203 -16.62 -0.01 2.24
C ARG A 203 -16.00 0.97 3.24
N ILE A 204 -15.12 0.47 4.10
CA ILE A 204 -14.49 1.24 5.19
C ILE A 204 -12.96 1.23 5.13
N SER A 205 -12.35 0.36 4.32
CA SER A 205 -10.91 0.40 4.02
C SER A 205 -10.63 0.73 2.55
N ASN A 206 -9.34 0.90 2.22
CA ASN A 206 -8.88 0.73 0.84
C ASN A 206 -9.12 -0.70 0.35
N ILE A 207 -9.12 -0.89 -0.98
CA ILE A 207 -9.05 -2.23 -1.56
C ILE A 207 -7.57 -2.56 -1.72
N TYR A 208 -7.12 -3.62 -1.08
CA TYR A 208 -5.76 -4.11 -1.18
C TYR A 208 -5.73 -5.29 -2.15
N GLN A 209 -4.88 -5.21 -3.17
CA GLN A 209 -4.52 -6.36 -3.99
C GLN A 209 -3.19 -6.88 -3.49
N TYR A 210 -3.11 -8.16 -3.16
CA TYR A 210 -1.84 -8.80 -2.84
C TYR A 210 -1.52 -9.93 -3.83
N ASP A 211 -0.23 -10.13 -4.09
CA ASP A 211 0.32 -11.22 -4.88
C ASP A 211 1.55 -11.79 -4.15
N ILE A 212 1.38 -12.98 -3.59
CA ILE A 212 2.43 -13.76 -2.91
C ILE A 212 2.99 -14.75 -3.92
N LYS A 213 4.21 -14.48 -4.37
CA LYS A 213 4.97 -15.41 -5.19
C LYS A 213 5.78 -16.31 -4.27
N ALA A 214 5.43 -17.59 -4.25
CA ALA A 214 6.17 -18.62 -3.54
C ALA A 214 6.87 -19.56 -4.54
N SER A 215 8.03 -20.11 -4.17
CA SER A 215 8.74 -21.13 -4.96
C SER A 215 8.06 -22.49 -4.91
N LEU A 216 7.21 -22.71 -3.91
CA LEU A 216 6.39 -23.90 -3.73
C LEU A 216 4.90 -23.52 -3.54
N PRO A 217 3.96 -24.45 -3.78
CA PRO A 217 2.55 -24.24 -3.43
C PRO A 217 2.40 -23.85 -1.95
N ILE A 218 1.51 -22.89 -1.68
CA ILE A 218 1.16 -22.48 -0.33
C ILE A 218 0.25 -23.56 0.28
N GLU A 219 0.83 -24.36 1.17
CA GLU A 219 0.11 -25.42 1.90
C GLU A 219 -0.38 -24.96 3.28
N ASP A 220 0.33 -24.00 3.89
CA ASP A 220 0.00 -23.44 5.20
C ASP A 220 -0.86 -22.19 5.08
N ASN A 221 -1.66 -21.93 6.12
CA ASN A 221 -2.37 -20.66 6.23
C ASN A 221 -1.39 -19.54 6.59
N PHE A 222 -1.74 -18.35 6.16
CA PHE A 222 -1.15 -17.10 6.63
C PHE A 222 -2.29 -16.12 6.96
N GLU A 223 -1.96 -15.06 7.69
CA GLU A 223 -2.96 -14.11 8.16
C GLU A 223 -2.98 -12.88 7.26
N LEU A 224 -4.19 -12.42 6.91
CA LEU A 224 -4.43 -11.06 6.45
C LEU A 224 -4.97 -10.27 7.63
N VAL A 225 -4.31 -9.18 7.98
CA VAL A 225 -4.69 -8.35 9.12
C VAL A 225 -5.04 -6.95 8.64
N PHE A 226 -6.21 -6.48 9.05
CA PHE A 226 -6.68 -5.14 8.78
C PHE A 226 -6.84 -4.41 10.10
N THR A 227 -6.05 -3.37 10.31
CA THR A 227 -6.30 -2.41 11.38
C THR A 227 -7.44 -1.48 10.94
N TYR A 228 -8.34 -1.13 11.85
CA TYR A 228 -9.43 -0.20 11.55
C TYR A 228 -9.59 0.86 12.64
N HIS A 229 -10.21 1.98 12.28
CA HIS A 229 -10.46 3.09 13.20
C HIS A 229 -11.91 3.55 13.03
N LEU A 230 -12.84 2.78 13.59
CA LEU A 230 -14.27 3.09 13.56
C LEU A 230 -14.77 3.50 14.94
N ALA A 231 -16.01 4.00 15.00
CA ALA A 231 -16.73 4.09 16.26
C ALA A 231 -16.75 2.70 16.93
N ASP A 232 -16.52 2.68 18.25
CA ASP A 232 -16.00 1.56 19.07
C ASP A 232 -16.79 0.21 19.05
N TRP A 233 -17.82 0.09 18.21
CA TRP A 233 -18.88 -0.90 18.32
C TRP A 233 -19.25 -1.53 16.98
N LEU A 234 -18.85 -0.92 15.85
CA LEU A 234 -19.16 -1.46 14.53
C LEU A 234 -18.22 -2.59 14.22
N MET A 235 -18.73 -3.70 13.66
CA MET A 235 -17.90 -4.83 13.29
C MET A 235 -17.65 -4.85 11.78
N PRO A 236 -16.43 -4.52 11.34
CA PRO A 236 -15.98 -4.78 9.98
C PRO A 236 -15.97 -6.27 9.66
N THR A 237 -16.19 -6.57 8.39
CA THR A 237 -16.02 -7.89 7.80
C THR A 237 -15.13 -7.77 6.57
N ALA A 238 -14.15 -8.65 6.45
CA ALA A 238 -13.31 -8.72 5.27
C ALA A 238 -14.05 -9.42 4.13
N PHE A 239 -13.89 -8.90 2.92
CA PHE A 239 -14.37 -9.53 1.69
C PHE A 239 -13.22 -9.70 0.72
N TYR A 240 -13.33 -10.69 -0.16
CA TYR A 240 -12.47 -10.83 -1.33
C TYR A 240 -13.24 -10.68 -2.63
N TRP A 241 -12.57 -10.22 -3.69
CA TRP A 241 -13.16 -10.12 -5.02
C TRP A 241 -13.07 -11.45 -5.76
N ASP A 242 -14.21 -12.12 -5.96
CA ASP A 242 -14.29 -13.28 -6.83
C ASP A 242 -14.49 -12.82 -8.29
N LYS A 243 -13.44 -12.98 -9.09
CA LYS A 243 -13.46 -12.63 -10.52
C LYS A 243 -14.43 -13.48 -11.34
N ASN A 244 -14.69 -14.73 -10.94
CA ASN A 244 -15.59 -15.63 -11.67
C ASN A 244 -17.04 -15.22 -11.48
N LEU A 245 -17.39 -14.82 -10.25
CA LEU A 245 -18.72 -14.32 -9.91
C LEU A 245 -18.90 -12.83 -10.24
N VAL A 246 -17.80 -12.11 -10.46
CA VAL A 246 -17.78 -10.64 -10.63
C VAL A 246 -18.45 -9.98 -9.41
N ALA A 247 -18.14 -10.50 -8.23
CA ALA A 247 -18.77 -10.11 -6.98
C ALA A 247 -17.78 -10.20 -5.81
N TRP A 248 -18.03 -9.39 -4.79
CA TRP A 248 -17.38 -9.55 -3.50
C TRP A 248 -17.98 -10.74 -2.76
N GLN A 249 -17.13 -11.53 -2.13
CA GLN A 249 -17.48 -12.68 -1.30
C GLN A 249 -16.91 -12.47 0.09
N GLU A 250 -17.71 -12.77 1.10
CA GLU A 250 -17.32 -12.64 2.50
C GLU A 250 -16.19 -13.62 2.83
N LEU A 251 -15.23 -13.17 3.64
CA LEU A 251 -14.20 -14.02 4.22
C LEU A 251 -14.59 -14.35 5.66
N GLU A 252 -14.23 -15.56 6.09
CA GLU A 252 -14.29 -15.88 7.51
C GLU A 252 -13.26 -15.02 8.26
N THR A 253 -13.75 -14.24 9.20
CA THR A 253 -12.96 -13.23 9.92
C THR A 253 -13.07 -13.44 11.42
N SER A 254 -11.95 -13.36 12.12
CA SER A 254 -11.90 -13.11 13.56
C SER A 254 -11.56 -11.64 13.82
N ALA A 255 -11.93 -11.15 15.00
CA ALA A 255 -11.59 -9.80 15.43
C ALA A 255 -10.77 -9.84 16.72
N ASP A 256 -9.70 -9.07 16.78
CA ASP A 256 -9.04 -8.67 18.01
C ASP A 256 -9.48 -7.25 18.34
N LEU A 257 -10.46 -7.13 19.23
CA LEU A 257 -11.06 -5.85 19.59
C LEU A 257 -10.11 -4.98 20.43
N SER A 258 -9.06 -5.56 21.02
CA SER A 258 -8.11 -4.80 21.85
C SER A 258 -7.08 -4.03 21.02
N GLU A 259 -6.79 -4.53 19.81
CA GLU A 259 -5.83 -3.95 18.87
C GLU A 259 -6.54 -3.33 17.64
N ASP A 260 -7.87 -3.29 17.62
CA ASP A 260 -8.70 -2.89 16.48
C ASP A 260 -8.33 -3.62 15.18
N GLU A 261 -8.20 -4.95 15.26
CA GLU A 261 -7.76 -5.78 14.13
C GLU A 261 -8.84 -6.76 13.66
N ILE A 262 -9.03 -6.83 12.34
CA ILE A 262 -9.70 -7.94 11.68
C ILE A 262 -8.67 -8.87 11.08
N ILE A 263 -8.77 -10.14 11.42
CA ILE A 263 -7.83 -11.19 11.02
C ILE A 263 -8.57 -12.18 10.13
N VAL A 264 -7.98 -12.49 8.98
CA VAL A 264 -8.43 -13.54 8.07
C VAL A 264 -7.32 -14.57 7.92
N ASN A 265 -7.63 -15.82 8.24
CA ASN A 265 -6.76 -16.94 7.95
C ASN A 265 -7.02 -17.46 6.53
N THR A 266 -6.01 -17.47 5.66
CA THR A 266 -6.19 -17.88 4.26
C THR A 266 -4.97 -18.59 3.66
N LYS A 267 -5.20 -19.30 2.55
CA LYS A 267 -4.16 -19.87 1.68
C LYS A 267 -4.12 -19.25 0.30
N MET A 268 -4.99 -18.28 0.02
CA MET A 268 -5.10 -17.69 -1.32
C MET A 268 -3.83 -16.91 -1.62
N PRO A 269 -2.95 -17.30 -2.57
CA PRO A 269 -1.69 -16.60 -2.81
C PRO A 269 -1.89 -15.21 -3.42
N PHE A 270 -3.06 -14.97 -4.01
CA PHE A 270 -3.39 -13.73 -4.66
C PHE A 270 -4.87 -13.45 -4.45
N SER A 271 -5.19 -12.22 -4.05
CA SER A 271 -6.58 -11.75 -4.01
C SER A 271 -6.65 -10.23 -3.96
N ARG A 272 -7.86 -9.71 -4.21
CA ARG A 272 -8.23 -8.35 -3.81
C ARG A 272 -9.13 -8.44 -2.62
N VAL A 273 -8.79 -7.71 -1.56
CA VAL A 273 -9.49 -7.75 -0.29
C VAL A 273 -9.78 -6.34 0.21
N ALA A 274 -10.85 -6.20 0.98
CA ALA A 274 -11.18 -4.95 1.66
C ALA A 274 -12.07 -5.24 2.87
N LEU A 275 -12.05 -4.33 3.84
CA LEU A 275 -13.04 -4.28 4.90
C LEU A 275 -14.30 -3.55 4.43
N PHE A 276 -15.41 -4.19 4.74
CA PHE A 276 -16.75 -3.67 4.59
C PHE A 276 -17.44 -3.71 5.94
N MET A 277 -18.49 -2.92 6.09
CA MET A 277 -19.27 -2.85 7.31
C MET A 277 -20.75 -2.89 6.96
N LYS A 278 -21.50 -3.68 7.73
CA LYS A 278 -22.96 -3.62 7.74
C LYS A 278 -23.39 -2.73 8.91
N PRO A 279 -24.17 -1.66 8.68
CA PRO A 279 -24.53 -0.69 9.72
C PRO A 279 -25.19 -1.28 10.99
N ASP A 280 -25.83 -2.45 10.86
CA ASP A 280 -26.60 -3.09 11.93
C ASP A 280 -25.89 -4.30 12.57
N VAL A 281 -24.58 -4.44 12.36
CA VAL A 281 -23.75 -5.52 12.95
C VAL A 281 -22.69 -4.92 13.85
N TRP A 282 -22.81 -5.21 15.15
CA TRP A 282 -21.97 -4.61 16.18
C TRP A 282 -21.10 -5.67 16.88
N ALA A 283 -19.95 -5.29 17.41
CA ALA A 283 -19.10 -6.13 18.26
C ALA A 283 -18.55 -5.34 19.43
N GLY A 284 -18.36 -6.01 20.57
CA GLY A 284 -17.89 -5.38 21.79
C GLY A 284 -18.11 -6.23 23.03
N GLU A 285 -17.77 -5.66 24.18
CA GLU A 285 -17.87 -6.34 25.47
C GLU A 285 -19.34 -6.44 25.92
N ALA A 286 -19.77 -7.66 26.25
CA ALA A 286 -21.02 -7.92 26.94
C ALA A 286 -20.76 -8.32 28.38
N SER A 287 -21.69 -7.98 29.27
CA SER A 287 -21.68 -8.48 30.64
C SER A 287 -22.99 -9.14 31.02
N TRP A 288 -23.21 -9.36 32.31
CA TRP A 288 -24.44 -9.99 32.78
C TRP A 288 -25.01 -9.34 34.03
N TYR A 289 -26.31 -9.54 34.21
CA TYR A 289 -27.06 -9.20 35.40
C TYR A 289 -28.06 -10.33 35.72
N ARG A 290 -28.52 -10.40 36.97
CA ARG A 290 -29.52 -11.39 37.38
C ARG A 290 -30.90 -10.75 37.42
N TYR A 291 -31.82 -11.24 36.59
CA TYR A 291 -33.18 -10.68 36.53
C TYR A 291 -34.29 -11.73 36.65
N LYS A 292 -34.54 -12.49 35.58
CA LYS A 292 -35.76 -13.33 35.45
C LYS A 292 -35.51 -14.70 34.86
N ASP A 293 -34.24 -15.09 34.67
CA ASP A 293 -33.87 -16.36 34.05
C ASP A 293 -34.51 -16.49 32.66
N CYS A 294 -34.34 -15.46 31.82
CA CYS A 294 -34.89 -15.38 30.46
C CYS A 294 -33.81 -15.24 29.38
N ASN A 295 -34.14 -15.64 28.14
CA ASN A 295 -33.35 -15.32 26.95
C ASN A 295 -33.50 -13.85 26.56
N CYS A 296 -32.94 -12.98 27.38
CA CYS A 296 -33.20 -11.55 27.33
C CYS A 296 -31.94 -10.73 27.65
N ALA A 297 -31.96 -9.47 27.24
CA ALA A 297 -30.85 -8.55 27.42
C ALA A 297 -31.33 -7.13 27.79
N ALA A 298 -30.46 -6.37 28.42
CA ALA A 298 -30.56 -4.94 28.56
C ALA A 298 -29.69 -4.27 27.48
N SER A 299 -30.28 -3.31 26.75
CA SER A 299 -29.57 -2.50 25.76
C SER A 299 -29.97 -1.03 25.90
N ARG A 300 -29.01 -0.13 25.73
CA ARG A 300 -29.27 1.32 25.62
C ARG A 300 -29.64 1.70 24.18
N ASP A 301 -29.16 0.93 23.20
CA ASP A 301 -29.18 1.30 21.77
C ASP A 301 -30.29 0.59 21.01
N TYR A 302 -30.58 -0.65 21.38
CA TYR A 302 -31.68 -1.41 20.82
C TYR A 302 -32.95 -1.19 21.64
N PRO A 303 -34.09 -0.81 21.03
CA PRO A 303 -35.34 -0.64 21.75
C PRO A 303 -35.82 -1.92 22.42
N LYS A 304 -36.57 -1.78 23.52
CA LYS A 304 -37.26 -2.90 24.15
C LYS A 304 -38.17 -3.63 23.16
N GLY A 305 -38.10 -4.96 23.15
CA GLY A 305 -38.80 -5.85 22.23
C GLY A 305 -38.00 -6.24 20.99
N THR A 306 -36.80 -5.67 20.79
CA THR A 306 -35.92 -6.04 19.68
C THR A 306 -35.38 -7.46 19.86
N GLU A 307 -35.44 -8.26 18.80
CA GLU A 307 -34.82 -9.59 18.74
C GLU A 307 -33.40 -9.47 18.15
N LEU A 308 -32.42 -10.03 18.86
CA LEU A 308 -31.01 -9.97 18.50
C LEU A 308 -30.44 -11.38 18.44
N GLU A 309 -29.64 -11.67 17.42
CA GLU A 309 -28.77 -12.82 17.37
C GLU A 309 -27.40 -12.41 17.94
N ILE A 310 -26.97 -13.11 18.97
CA ILE A 310 -25.70 -12.87 19.65
C ILE A 310 -24.75 -13.99 19.30
N THR A 311 -23.56 -13.67 18.80
CA THR A 311 -22.47 -14.63 18.58
C THR A 311 -21.35 -14.36 19.58
N HIS A 312 -20.97 -15.36 20.37
CA HIS A 312 -19.79 -15.29 21.23
C HIS A 312 -18.53 -15.41 20.37
N LEU A 313 -17.68 -14.37 20.37
CA LEU A 313 -16.58 -14.26 19.40
C LEU A 313 -15.53 -15.36 19.56
N SER A 314 -15.24 -15.79 20.79
CA SER A 314 -14.20 -16.81 21.02
C SER A 314 -14.63 -18.24 20.69
N SER A 315 -15.92 -18.58 20.81
CA SER A 315 -16.42 -19.95 20.54
C SER A 315 -17.27 -20.09 19.28
N GLY A 316 -17.71 -18.98 18.68
CA GLY A 316 -18.66 -18.95 17.56
C GLY A 316 -20.09 -19.37 17.94
N GLN A 317 -20.37 -19.60 19.24
CA GLN A 317 -21.69 -20.03 19.70
C GLN A 317 -22.71 -18.90 19.56
N LYS A 318 -23.93 -19.25 19.13
CA LYS A 318 -25.01 -18.31 18.89
C LYS A 318 -26.18 -18.49 19.85
N VAL A 319 -26.82 -17.39 20.24
CA VAL A 319 -28.06 -17.37 21.03
C VAL A 319 -28.93 -16.18 20.61
N ASN A 320 -30.24 -16.38 20.56
CA ASN A 320 -31.19 -15.31 20.29
C ASN A 320 -31.73 -14.76 21.60
N VAL A 321 -31.77 -13.43 21.71
CA VAL A 321 -32.25 -12.71 22.90
C VAL A 321 -33.27 -11.65 22.52
N ILE A 322 -34.14 -11.31 23.48
CA ILE A 322 -35.06 -10.19 23.37
C ILE A 322 -34.61 -9.08 24.30
N VAL A 323 -34.45 -7.86 23.78
CA VAL A 323 -34.17 -6.69 24.62
C VAL A 323 -35.38 -6.41 25.51
N ASN A 324 -35.22 -6.47 26.82
CA ASN A 324 -36.33 -6.30 27.76
C ASN A 324 -36.10 -5.20 28.80
N ASP A 325 -34.88 -4.66 28.87
CA ASP A 325 -34.46 -3.66 29.84
C ASP A 325 -33.48 -2.64 29.22
N TYR A 326 -33.20 -1.57 29.96
CA TYR A 326 -32.24 -0.54 29.58
C TYR A 326 -30.92 -0.73 30.34
N GLY A 327 -29.81 -0.59 29.63
CA GLY A 327 -28.45 -0.75 30.17
C GLY A 327 -27.52 -1.34 29.11
N PRO A 328 -26.24 -1.60 29.41
CA PRO A 328 -25.45 -1.07 30.52
C PRO A 328 -25.34 0.47 30.46
N GLU A 329 -24.59 1.13 31.34
CA GLU A 329 -24.34 2.59 31.30
C GLU A 329 -23.16 2.96 30.37
N LEU A 330 -23.13 4.18 29.80
CA LEU A 330 -22.22 4.51 28.68
C LEU A 330 -20.76 4.44 29.11
N TRP A 331 -20.47 4.93 30.32
CA TRP A 331 -19.13 4.95 30.93
C TRP A 331 -18.56 3.56 31.22
N THR A 332 -19.35 2.51 31.00
CA THR A 332 -18.91 1.13 31.23
C THR A 332 -18.38 0.46 29.97
N GLU A 333 -18.47 1.13 28.81
CA GLU A 333 -17.97 0.68 27.49
C GLU A 333 -18.58 -0.63 26.96
N ARG A 334 -19.32 -1.37 27.79
CA ARG A 334 -20.12 -2.53 27.42
C ARG A 334 -21.24 -2.15 26.47
N ILE A 335 -21.52 -3.03 25.51
CA ILE A 335 -22.53 -2.80 24.48
C ILE A 335 -23.87 -3.45 24.82
N ILE A 336 -23.86 -4.48 25.69
CA ILE A 336 -25.07 -5.22 26.07
C ILE A 336 -24.88 -5.94 27.41
N ASP A 337 -25.95 -6.03 28.22
CA ASP A 337 -25.97 -6.82 29.45
C ASP A 337 -26.97 -7.98 29.29
N PHE A 338 -26.50 -9.22 29.43
CA PHE A 338 -27.35 -10.40 29.34
C PHE A 338 -27.96 -10.78 30.68
N ASP A 339 -29.15 -11.40 30.69
CA ASP A 339 -29.54 -12.16 31.87
C ASP A 339 -28.52 -13.29 32.11
N ALA A 340 -28.25 -13.59 33.38
CA ALA A 340 -27.28 -14.61 33.80
C ALA A 340 -27.45 -15.94 33.04
N THR A 341 -28.68 -16.35 32.73
CA THR A 341 -28.95 -17.60 32.00
C THR A 341 -28.50 -17.59 30.55
N VAL A 342 -28.43 -16.43 29.91
CA VAL A 342 -27.86 -16.26 28.55
C VAL A 342 -26.35 -16.25 28.64
N PHE A 343 -25.77 -15.49 29.57
CA PHE A 343 -24.32 -15.43 29.74
C PHE A 343 -23.71 -16.81 30.08
N GLU A 344 -24.42 -17.61 30.89
CA GLU A 344 -24.04 -18.99 31.22
C GLU A 344 -24.00 -19.93 30.01
N GLN A 345 -24.66 -19.58 28.90
CA GLN A 345 -24.55 -20.34 27.65
C GLN A 345 -23.20 -20.11 26.96
N PHE A 346 -22.57 -18.95 27.16
CA PHE A 346 -21.26 -18.64 26.60
C PHE A 346 -20.11 -19.02 27.52
N GLY A 347 -20.30 -18.91 28.84
CA GLY A 347 -19.21 -19.05 29.79
C GLY A 347 -19.58 -18.99 31.26
N SER A 348 -18.56 -18.89 32.11
CA SER A 348 -18.78 -18.77 33.55
C SER A 348 -19.17 -17.34 33.93
N LEU A 349 -20.20 -17.16 34.75
CA LEU A 349 -20.53 -15.86 35.36
C LEU A 349 -19.34 -15.17 36.06
N ARG A 350 -18.33 -15.95 36.49
CA ARG A 350 -17.10 -15.42 37.12
C ARG A 350 -16.22 -14.63 36.16
N TRP A 351 -16.39 -14.79 34.84
CA TRP A 351 -15.68 -13.96 33.86
C TRP A 351 -16.13 -12.50 33.96
N GLY A 352 -17.39 -12.26 34.36
CA GLY A 352 -17.99 -10.93 34.46
C GLY A 352 -18.37 -10.37 33.10
N VAL A 353 -17.47 -10.49 32.12
CA VAL A 353 -17.57 -9.91 30.79
C VAL A 353 -17.10 -10.90 29.71
N THR A 354 -17.54 -10.70 28.47
CA THR A 354 -17.16 -11.52 27.32
C THR A 354 -17.39 -10.76 26.01
N ASP A 355 -16.57 -11.02 24.98
CA ASP A 355 -16.74 -10.36 23.68
C ASP A 355 -17.80 -11.05 22.82
N VAL A 356 -18.69 -10.24 22.23
CA VAL A 356 -19.79 -10.72 21.39
C VAL A 356 -19.94 -9.89 20.13
N LYS A 357 -20.55 -10.51 19.12
CA LYS A 357 -21.15 -9.87 17.95
C LYS A 357 -22.67 -9.86 18.10
N ILE A 358 -23.30 -8.74 17.77
CA ILE A 358 -24.75 -8.53 17.80
C ILE A 358 -25.25 -8.29 16.38
N GLU A 359 -26.28 -9.02 15.99
CA GLU A 359 -26.97 -8.86 14.71
C GLU A 359 -28.48 -8.72 14.96
N LEU A 360 -29.12 -7.77 14.25
CA LEU A 360 -30.57 -7.65 14.26
C LEU A 360 -31.21 -8.83 13.54
N ILE A 361 -32.15 -9.52 14.18
CA ILE A 361 -32.97 -10.54 13.51
C ILE A 361 -34.07 -9.81 12.74
N GLN A 362 -34.06 -9.94 11.41
CA GLN A 362 -35.07 -9.35 10.52
C GLN A 362 -36.36 -10.17 10.42
#